data_AF-A0A5K0YU65-F1
#
_entry.id   AF-A0A5K0YU65-F1
#
_cell.length_a   1.000
_cell.length_b   1.000
_cell.length_c   1.000
_cell.angle_alpha   90.00
_cell.angle_beta   90.00
_cell.angle_gamma   90.00
#
_symmetry.space_group_name_H-M   'P 1'
#
loop_
_entity.id
_entity.type
_entity.pdbx_description
1 polymer ?
#
loop_
_entity_poly.entity_id
_entity_poly.type
_entity_poly.pdbx_seq_one_letter_code
_entity_poly.pdbx_strand_id
1 'polypeptide(L)' 'ELIMEVEVRAAHNVLEACAQTETMEKVVFTSSVAAVIWKENRKTVTEFDERSWTDANFCRNFK' A
#
# COMPACT_ATOMS: atom_id res chain seq x y z
N GLU A 1 1.37 6.24 13.21
CA GLU A 1 -0.04 6.68 13.17
C GLU A 1 -0.16 7.90 12.27
N LEU A 2 0.43 9.04 12.65
CA LEU A 2 0.43 10.25 11.83
C LEU A 2 0.87 10.04 10.36
N ILE A 3 2.01 9.38 10.12
CA ILE A 3 2.53 9.16 8.75
C ILE A 3 1.57 8.28 7.93
N MET A 4 1.07 7.18 8.49
CA MET A 4 0.17 6.26 7.79
C MET A 4 -1.12 6.95 7.35
N GLU A 5 -1.75 7.72 8.24
CA GLU A 5 -2.99 8.43 7.91
C GLU A 5 -2.78 9.57 6.91
N VAL A 6 -1.62 10.23 6.94
CA VAL A 6 -1.26 11.26 5.96
C VAL A 6 -1.10 10.63 4.57
N GLU A 7 -0.33 9.53 4.46
CA GLU A 7 -0.12 8.82 3.19
C GLU A 7 -1.43 8.31 2.58
N VAL A 8 -2.30 7.71 3.40
CA VAL A 8 -3.61 7.22 2.95
C VAL A 8 -4.50 8.36 2.44
N ARG A 9 -4.59 9.46 3.19
CA ARG A 9 -5.39 10.62 2.76
C ARG A 9 -4.81 11.29 1.51
N ALA A 10 -3.49 11.40 1.41
CA ALA A 10 -2.85 11.96 0.24
C ALA A 10 -3.16 11.13 -1.02
N ALA A 11 -2.99 9.81 -0.95
CA ALA A 11 -3.33 8.92 -2.05
C ALA A 11 -4.82 8.99 -2.40
N HIS A 12 -5.70 9.00 -1.39
CA HIS A 12 -7.15 9.09 -1.60
C HIS A 12 -7.55 10.39 -2.32
N ASN A 13 -7.09 11.54 -1.85
CA ASN A 13 -7.41 12.85 -2.44
C ASN A 13 -6.96 12.94 -3.89
N VAL A 14 -5.79 12.39 -4.23
CA VAL A 14 -5.29 12.35 -5.61
C VAL A 14 -6.18 11.46 -6.48
N LEU A 15 -6.58 10.28 -6.00
CA LEU A 15 -7.46 9.39 -6.74
C LEU A 15 -8.86 9.98 -6.94
N GLU A 16 -9.41 10.68 -5.95
CA GLU A 16 -10.68 11.40 -6.09
C GLU A 16 -10.58 12.51 -7.15
N ALA A 17 -9.50 13.30 -7.15
CA ALA A 17 -9.27 14.33 -8.15
C ALA A 17 -9.14 13.75 -9.56
N CYS A 18 -8.43 12.62 -9.70
CA CYS A 18 -8.34 11.90 -10.96
C CYS A 18 -9.71 11.39 -11.43
N ALA A 19 -10.53 10.84 -10.54
CA ALA A 19 -11.86 10.35 -10.87
C ALA A 19 -12.84 11.46 -11.30
N GLN A 20 -12.63 12.69 -10.84
CA GLN A 20 -13.42 13.87 -11.22
C GLN A 20 -12.92 14.56 -12.49
N THR A 21 -11.83 14.08 -13.10
CA THR A 21 -11.24 14.67 -14.31
C THR A 21 -11.72 13.92 -15.55
N GLU A 22 -12.59 14.54 -16.36
CA GLU A 22 -13.21 13.88 -17.53
C GLU A 22 -12.23 13.33 -18.57
N THR A 23 -11.07 13.95 -18.73
CA THR A 23 -10.03 13.53 -19.69
C THR A 23 -9.08 12.47 -19.14
N MET A 24 -9.23 12.08 -17.87
CA MET A 24 -8.36 11.10 -17.23
C MET A 24 -8.76 9.67 -17.63
N GLU A 25 -7.89 8.97 -18.35
CA GLU A 25 -8.16 7.60 -18.80
C GLU A 25 -7.55 6.53 -17.90
N LYS A 26 -6.43 6.83 -17.21
CA LYS A 26 -5.69 5.86 -16.39
C LYS A 26 -4.87 6.54 -15.31
N VAL A 27 -4.85 5.92 -14.14
CA VAL A 27 -3.98 6.31 -13.02
C VAL A 27 -3.07 5.14 -12.65
N VAL A 28 -1.79 5.42 -12.39
CA VAL A 28 -0.82 4.44 -11.89
C VAL A 28 -0.37 4.88 -10.50
N PHE A 29 -0.69 4.09 -9.49
CA PHE A 29 -0.24 4.32 -8.11
C PHE A 29 1.07 3.56 -7.85
N THR A 30 2.13 4.30 -7.52
CA THR A 30 3.41 3.70 -7.15
C THR A 30 3.39 3.23 -5.71
N SER A 31 3.11 1.94 -5.52
CA SER A 31 3.29 1.27 -4.23
C SER A 31 4.77 0.88 -4.01
N SER A 32 5.05 0.01 -3.04
CA SER A 32 6.38 -0.51 -2.73
C SER A 32 6.31 -2.00 -2.40
N VAL A 33 7.43 -2.71 -2.61
CA VAL A 33 7.62 -4.10 -2.13
C VAL A 33 7.36 -4.22 -0.62
N ALA A 34 7.56 -3.13 0.14
CA ALA A 34 7.21 -3.07 1.55
C ALA A 34 5.72 -3.35 1.84
N ALA A 35 4.81 -3.17 0.89
CA ALA A 35 3.40 -3.54 1.06
C ALA A 35 3.14 -5.06 1.02
N VAL A 36 4.15 -5.86 0.68
CA VAL A 36 4.02 -7.29 0.40
C VAL A 36 4.81 -8.17 1.37
N ILE A 37 6.02 -7.74 1.75
CA ILE A 37 6.99 -8.65 2.34
C ILE A 37 6.85 -8.85 3.85
N TRP A 38 6.33 -7.91 4.64
CA TRP A 38 6.41 -7.95 6.12
C TRP A 38 5.32 -8.85 6.74
N LYS A 39 5.71 -9.99 7.30
CA LYS A 39 4.83 -10.94 8.00
C LYS A 39 5.66 -11.84 8.92
N GLU A 40 5.04 -12.41 9.94
CA GLU A 40 5.73 -13.19 10.97
C GLU A 40 6.47 -14.42 10.41
N ASN A 41 5.88 -15.12 9.44
CA ASN A 41 6.43 -16.36 8.84
C ASN A 41 7.22 -16.14 7.53
N ARG A 42 7.98 -15.04 7.40
CA ARG A 42 8.78 -14.76 6.20
C ARG A 42 9.69 -15.89 5.73
N LYS A 43 10.25 -16.67 6.66
CA LYS A 43 11.23 -17.73 6.35
C LYS A 43 10.64 -18.89 5.56
N THR A 44 9.32 -19.05 5.53
CA THR A 44 8.65 -20.15 4.81
C THR A 44 8.04 -19.72 3.47
N VAL A 45 8.07 -18.43 3.12
CA VAL A 45 7.46 -17.91 1.89
C VAL A 45 8.56 -17.45 0.94
N THR A 46 8.84 -18.27 -0.07
CA THR A 46 9.85 -18.00 -1.11
C THR A 46 9.27 -17.30 -2.34
N GLU A 47 7.95 -17.28 -2.48
CA GLU A 47 7.24 -16.74 -3.64
C GLU A 47 6.18 -15.72 -3.18
N PHE A 48 6.10 -14.61 -3.91
CA PHE A 48 5.10 -13.56 -3.70
C PHE A 48 4.35 -13.34 -5.02
N ASP A 49 3.05 -13.10 -4.90
CA ASP A 49 2.14 -12.78 -5.99
C ASP A 49 1.40 -11.45 -5.70
N GLU A 50 0.54 -11.02 -6.61
CA GLU A 50 -0.23 -9.78 -6.46
C GLU A 50 -1.31 -9.85 -5.37
N ARG A 51 -1.54 -11.04 -4.78
CA ARG A 51 -2.46 -11.25 -3.66
C ARG A 51 -1.76 -11.19 -2.32
N SER A 52 -0.43 -11.12 -2.31
CA SER A 52 0.39 -11.10 -1.11
C SER A 52 0.39 -9.71 -0.47
N TRP A 53 0.11 -9.67 0.83
CA TRP A 53 0.12 -8.44 1.64
C TRP A 53 0.99 -8.58 2.88
N THR A 54 1.56 -7.45 3.28
CA THR A 54 2.17 -7.24 4.58
C THR A 54 1.12 -7.31 5.69
N ASP A 55 1.45 -7.97 6.79
CA ASP A 55 0.69 -7.95 8.03
C ASP A 55 0.88 -6.61 8.75
N ALA A 56 -0.20 -5.83 8.81
CA ALA A 56 -0.19 -4.52 9.45
C ALA A 56 0.11 -4.60 10.97
N ASN A 57 -0.31 -5.67 11.65
CA ASN A 57 -0.05 -5.85 13.07
C ASN A 57 1.43 -6.18 13.31
N PHE A 58 2.02 -6.99 12.44
CA PHE A 58 3.46 -7.20 12.43
C PHE A 58 4.21 -5.86 12.35
N CYS A 59 3.88 -5.00 11.37
CA CYS A 59 4.57 -3.71 11.21
C CYS A 59 4.41 -2.77 12.41
N ARG A 60 3.25 -2.77 13.07
CA ARG A 60 3.01 -1.93 14.27
C ARG A 60 3.92 -2.29 15.45
N ASN A 61 4.38 -3.55 15.52
CA ASN A 61 5.28 -4.01 16.58
C ASN A 61 6.74 -3.58 16.39
N PHE A 62 7.12 -3.09 15.21
CA PHE A 62 8.48 -2.65 14.88
C PHE A 62 8.57 -1.12 14.71
N LYS A 63 7.73 -0.38 15.42
CA LYS A 63 7.66 1.08 15.40
C LYS A 63 8.66 1.72 16.36
#